data_AF-A0AAD2CQ12-F1
#
_entry.id   AF-A0AAD2CQ12-F1
#
_cell.length_a   1.000
_cell.length_b   1.000
_cell.length_c   1.000
_cell.angle_alpha   90.00
_cell.angle_beta   90.00
_cell.angle_gamma   90.00
#
_symmetry.space_group_name_H-M   'P 1'
#
loop_
_entity.id
_entity.type
_entity.pdbx_description
1 polymer ?
#
loop_
_entity_poly.entity_id
_entity_poly.type
_entity_poly.pdbx_seq_one_letter_code
_entity_poly.pdbx_strand_id
1 'polypeptide(L)'
;MDRILSSVASKTRGSVGRAAAHRTSPVPPNHDLILYEYEASPWCRIVREYLTILDLKAQIRPCPRQTLFMEGAYDKESRFRPEAMQYLKSSHQTDDMTFPILVDRTKAKDSPEVIVESYAILEHLWQQYGQSVEKGQNRPDQWWNSPSIPFPIRFLSLAGPSYLRPFPSCGILKTPSTWDNGTEITLYQAEGCPESRLVRETLCTLEIPYLSIAAGINSSNSYDPVKGHPTPILEDGTHVFYGASECNNHLWKTYKDPSGMMPRFWNMLSDGENLGRAGSWGVGAYTAFLKGARDFVPQHAMK
;
A
#
# COMPACT_ATOMS: atom_id res chain seq x y z
N MET A 1 -19.66 -8.81 8.39
CA MET A 1 -18.74 -9.90 7.96
C MET A 1 -17.34 -9.37 7.68
N ASP A 2 -17.20 -8.25 6.98
CA ASP A 2 -15.91 -7.70 6.53
C ASP A 2 -14.90 -7.38 7.65
N ARG A 3 -15.34 -6.71 8.71
CA ARG A 3 -14.50 -6.41 9.89
C ARG A 3 -13.94 -7.67 10.55
N ILE A 4 -14.70 -8.77 10.55
CA ILE A 4 -14.27 -10.04 11.15
C ILE A 4 -13.16 -10.68 10.31
N LEU A 5 -13.36 -10.81 9.00
CA LEU A 5 -12.37 -11.41 8.10
C LEU A 5 -11.05 -10.61 8.09
N SER A 6 -11.15 -9.28 8.03
CA SER A 6 -9.96 -8.42 8.12
C SER A 6 -9.28 -8.53 9.49
N SER A 7 -10.04 -8.59 10.58
CA SER A 7 -9.50 -8.75 11.94
C SER A 7 -8.79 -10.09 12.13
N VAL A 8 -9.36 -11.18 11.64
CA VAL A 8 -8.73 -12.50 11.66
C VAL A 8 -7.39 -12.46 10.94
N ALA A 9 -7.33 -11.91 9.72
CA ALA A 9 -6.11 -11.86 8.94
C ALA A 9 -5.01 -10.97 9.54
N SER A 10 -5.38 -9.85 10.18
CA SER A 10 -4.40 -9.02 10.88
C SER A 10 -3.87 -9.72 12.14
N LYS A 11 -4.72 -10.42 12.89
CA LYS A 11 -4.33 -11.13 14.11
C LYS A 11 -3.42 -12.34 13.83
N THR A 12 -3.67 -13.08 12.74
CA THR A 12 -2.82 -14.21 12.36
C THR A 12 -1.41 -13.81 11.98
N ARG A 13 -1.19 -12.54 11.59
CA ARG A 13 0.12 -11.92 11.38
C ARG A 13 0.59 -11.10 12.59
N GLY A 14 0.08 -11.38 13.79
CA GLY A 14 0.48 -10.70 15.02
C GLY A 14 0.27 -9.18 15.02
N SER A 15 -0.64 -8.67 14.18
CA SER A 15 -0.90 -7.24 14.02
C SER A 15 0.36 -6.42 13.70
N VAL A 16 1.28 -6.98 12.90
CA VAL A 16 2.43 -6.21 12.38
C VAL A 16 1.93 -4.91 11.73
N GLY A 17 2.64 -3.80 11.99
CA GLY A 17 2.23 -2.47 11.55
C GLY A 17 1.07 -1.88 12.35
N ARG A 18 0.76 -2.36 13.55
CA ARG A 18 -0.22 -1.75 14.47
C ARG A 18 0.36 -0.60 15.29
N ALA A 19 1.67 -0.63 15.53
CA ALA A 19 2.40 0.34 16.33
C ALA A 19 3.60 0.88 15.56
N ALA A 20 3.90 2.17 15.77
CA ALA A 20 5.18 2.75 15.43
C ALA A 20 6.26 2.25 16.40
N ALA A 21 7.51 2.18 15.95
CA ALA A 21 8.65 1.93 16.81
C ALA A 21 8.84 3.05 17.82
N HIS A 22 9.36 2.73 19.01
CA HIS A 22 9.95 3.74 19.86
C HIS A 22 11.21 4.32 19.20
N ARG A 23 11.38 5.63 19.34
CA ARG A 23 12.46 6.38 18.70
C ARG A 23 13.10 7.33 19.71
N THR A 24 14.42 7.47 19.65
CA THR A 24 15.19 8.43 20.47
C THR A 24 15.02 9.87 19.99
N SER A 25 14.56 10.06 18.75
CA SER A 25 14.23 11.37 18.17
C SER A 25 13.11 11.25 17.13
N PRO A 26 12.33 12.32 16.88
CA PRO A 26 11.28 12.32 15.87
C PRO A 26 11.79 11.93 14.48
N VAL A 27 10.88 11.44 13.64
CA VAL A 27 11.11 11.25 12.20
C VAL A 27 11.51 12.61 11.57
N PRO A 28 12.44 12.64 10.60
CA PRO A 28 12.71 13.86 9.85
C PRO A 28 11.40 14.47 9.30
N PRO A 29 11.05 15.73 9.65
CA PRO A 29 9.71 16.26 9.37
C PRO A 29 9.42 16.50 7.89
N ASN A 30 10.45 16.55 7.04
CA ASN A 30 10.37 16.99 5.64
C ASN A 30 10.67 15.86 4.63
N HIS A 31 10.37 14.60 4.98
CA HIS A 31 10.46 13.51 3.99
C HIS A 31 9.31 13.61 2.98
N ASP A 32 9.60 13.21 1.74
CA ASP A 32 8.67 13.28 0.62
C ASP A 32 8.70 11.96 -0.14
N LEU A 33 7.80 11.07 0.25
CA LEU A 33 7.69 9.70 -0.27
C LEU A 33 6.42 9.58 -1.10
N ILE A 34 6.55 9.05 -2.32
CA ILE A 34 5.42 8.59 -3.14
C ILE A 34 5.50 7.07 -3.27
N LEU A 35 4.42 6.37 -2.93
CA LEU A 35 4.31 4.93 -3.08
C LEU A 35 3.23 4.59 -4.12
N TYR A 36 3.65 3.98 -5.23
CA TYR A 36 2.73 3.35 -6.17
C TYR A 36 2.50 1.91 -5.75
N GLU A 37 1.25 1.55 -5.50
CA GLU A 37 0.90 0.30 -4.84
C GLU A 37 -0.55 -0.11 -5.09
N TYR A 38 -0.92 -1.34 -4.72
CA TYR A 38 -2.32 -1.70 -4.58
C TYR A 38 -2.56 -2.55 -3.33
N GLU A 39 -3.71 -2.33 -2.68
CA GLU A 39 -3.98 -2.82 -1.32
C GLU A 39 -3.87 -4.35 -1.22
N ALA A 40 -4.35 -5.07 -2.23
CA ALA A 40 -4.38 -6.52 -2.20
C ALA A 40 -2.99 -7.20 -2.38
N SER A 41 -1.95 -6.45 -2.77
CA SER A 41 -0.60 -7.02 -2.96
C SER A 41 0.07 -7.35 -1.62
N PRO A 42 0.56 -8.59 -1.42
CA PRO A 42 1.37 -8.92 -0.24
C PRO A 42 2.69 -8.15 -0.19
N TRP A 43 3.26 -7.80 -1.36
CA TRP A 43 4.51 -7.05 -1.46
C TRP A 43 4.32 -5.56 -1.18
N CYS A 44 3.15 -4.99 -1.50
CA CYS A 44 2.83 -3.63 -1.08
C CYS A 44 2.53 -3.57 0.43
N ARG A 45 1.87 -4.60 0.96
CA ARG A 45 1.54 -4.71 2.38
C ARG A 45 2.79 -4.59 3.27
N ILE A 46 3.86 -5.32 2.97
CA ILE A 46 5.08 -5.24 3.78
C ILE A 46 5.70 -3.83 3.77
N VAL A 47 5.62 -3.10 2.65
CA VAL A 47 6.08 -1.69 2.60
C VAL A 47 5.19 -0.80 3.48
N ARG A 48 3.86 -0.96 3.42
CA ARG A 48 2.93 -0.22 4.29
C ARG A 48 3.12 -0.53 5.78
N GLU A 49 3.49 -1.77 6.12
CA GLU A 49 3.88 -2.15 7.49
C GLU A 49 5.06 -1.29 7.94
N TYR A 50 6.12 -1.19 7.12
CA TYR A 50 7.33 -0.42 7.43
C TYR A 50 7.10 1.09 7.44
N LEU A 51 6.23 1.63 6.58
CA LEU A 51 5.79 3.03 6.67
C LEU A 51 5.14 3.30 8.03
N THR A 52 4.27 2.40 8.51
CA THR A 52 3.63 2.55 9.83
C THR A 52 4.64 2.43 10.97
N ILE A 53 5.49 1.41 10.89
CA ILE A 53 6.52 1.08 11.86
C ILE A 53 7.54 2.22 12.04
N LEU A 54 7.91 2.89 10.95
CA LEU A 54 8.86 4.01 10.96
C LEU A 54 8.15 5.34 11.26
N ASP A 55 6.83 5.34 11.42
CA ASP A 55 5.99 6.51 11.66
C ASP A 55 6.05 7.55 10.51
N LEU A 56 6.19 7.04 9.28
CA LEU A 56 6.36 7.84 8.06
C LEU A 56 5.02 8.26 7.46
N LYS A 57 5.07 9.38 6.74
CA LYS A 57 4.01 9.88 5.87
C LYS A 57 4.39 9.56 4.42
N ALA A 58 3.41 9.18 3.61
CA ALA A 58 3.64 8.90 2.20
C ALA A 58 2.42 9.26 1.36
N GLN A 59 2.65 9.84 0.19
CA GLN A 59 1.63 9.99 -0.84
C GLN A 59 1.40 8.62 -1.47
N ILE A 60 0.20 8.08 -1.31
CA ILE A 60 -0.17 6.82 -1.93
C ILE A 60 -0.81 7.11 -3.29
N ARG A 61 -0.31 6.44 -4.32
CA ARG A 61 -0.81 6.48 -5.69
C ARG A 61 -1.34 5.09 -6.04
N PRO A 62 -2.62 4.80 -5.78
CA PRO A 62 -3.12 3.45 -5.97
C PRO A 62 -3.07 3.01 -7.43
N CYS A 63 -2.64 1.79 -7.67
CA CYS A 63 -2.51 1.18 -8.98
C CYS A 63 -3.25 -0.17 -8.97
N PRO A 64 -4.57 -0.20 -8.68
CA PRO A 64 -5.33 -1.44 -8.72
C PRO A 64 -5.15 -2.10 -10.08
N ARG A 65 -5.27 -3.43 -10.11
CA ARG A 65 -5.17 -4.17 -11.36
C ARG A 65 -6.36 -3.80 -12.25
N GLN A 66 -6.16 -3.79 -13.55
CA GLN A 66 -7.26 -3.63 -14.49
C GLN A 66 -7.84 -4.96 -14.95
N THR A 67 -7.02 -6.01 -14.85
CA THR A 67 -7.43 -7.38 -15.09
C THR A 67 -6.66 -8.33 -14.15
N LEU A 68 -7.27 -9.47 -13.83
CA LEU A 68 -6.63 -10.49 -12.99
C LEU A 68 -5.61 -11.34 -13.73
N PHE A 69 -5.63 -11.29 -15.06
CA PHE A 69 -4.82 -12.18 -15.89
C PHE A 69 -3.47 -11.57 -16.26
N MET A 70 -3.33 -10.25 -16.16
CA MET A 70 -2.10 -9.52 -16.50
C MET A 70 -1.84 -8.42 -15.47
N GLU A 71 -0.74 -8.49 -14.72
CA GLU A 71 -0.45 -7.55 -13.63
C GLU A 71 -0.07 -6.16 -14.13
N GLY A 72 0.71 -6.09 -15.20
CA GLY A 72 1.18 -4.84 -15.81
C GLY A 72 0.21 -4.21 -16.81
N ALA A 73 -0.96 -4.81 -17.04
CA ALA A 73 -1.92 -4.30 -18.01
C ALA A 73 -2.70 -3.09 -17.46
N TYR A 74 -2.89 -2.08 -18.31
CA TYR A 74 -3.68 -0.90 -18.00
C TYR A 74 -4.18 -0.18 -19.25
N ASP A 75 -5.33 0.46 -19.14
CA ASP A 75 -5.96 1.30 -20.14
C ASP A 75 -5.63 2.79 -19.93
N LYS A 76 -6.10 3.61 -20.86
CA LYS A 76 -5.98 5.07 -20.83
C LYS A 76 -6.64 5.72 -19.61
N GLU A 77 -7.58 5.02 -18.96
CA GLU A 77 -8.33 5.51 -17.82
C GLU A 77 -7.55 5.27 -16.51
N SER A 78 -6.45 4.50 -16.52
CA SER A 78 -5.59 4.39 -15.34
C SER A 78 -4.93 5.73 -15.02
N ARG A 79 -5.07 6.18 -13.79
CA ARG A 79 -4.49 7.46 -13.35
C ARG A 79 -2.99 7.36 -13.11
N PHE A 80 -2.55 6.31 -12.39
CA PHE A 80 -1.20 6.31 -11.82
C PHE A 80 -0.24 5.30 -12.46
N ARG A 81 -0.75 4.29 -13.16
CA ARG A 81 0.10 3.33 -13.88
C ARG A 81 0.93 3.97 -15.01
N PRO A 82 0.42 4.92 -15.82
CA PRO A 82 1.24 5.60 -16.82
C PRO A 82 2.42 6.37 -16.20
N GLU A 83 2.18 7.07 -15.09
CA GLU A 83 3.22 7.81 -14.34
C GLU A 83 4.24 6.84 -13.72
N ALA A 84 3.78 5.76 -13.08
CA ALA A 84 4.65 4.70 -12.57
C ALA A 84 5.57 4.11 -13.64
N MET A 85 5.04 3.89 -14.86
CA MET A 85 5.81 3.41 -16.00
C MET A 85 6.94 4.38 -16.40
N GLN A 86 6.68 5.69 -16.31
CA GLN A 86 7.70 6.69 -16.64
C GLN A 86 8.87 6.61 -15.64
N TYR A 87 8.58 6.48 -14.35
CA TYR A 87 9.62 6.28 -13.34
C TYR A 87 10.44 5.01 -13.58
N LEU A 88 9.80 3.87 -13.89
CA LEU A 88 10.51 2.62 -14.21
C LEU A 88 11.44 2.75 -15.42
N LYS A 89 10.98 3.41 -16.48
CA LYS A 89 11.80 3.65 -17.69
C LYS A 89 12.99 4.57 -17.38
N SER A 90 12.78 5.59 -16.56
CA SER A 90 13.83 6.54 -16.17
C SER A 90 14.91 5.91 -15.27
N SER A 91 14.56 4.87 -14.50
CA SER A 91 15.48 4.20 -13.58
C SER A 91 16.30 3.08 -14.22
N HIS A 92 16.20 2.88 -15.55
CA HIS A 92 16.83 1.78 -16.29
C HIS A 92 16.51 0.38 -15.74
N GLN A 93 15.37 0.23 -15.06
CA GLN A 93 14.90 -1.05 -14.52
C GLN A 93 14.03 -1.79 -15.54
N THR A 94 13.57 -2.99 -15.17
CA THR A 94 12.84 -3.89 -16.07
C THR A 94 11.58 -3.24 -16.65
N ASP A 95 11.21 -3.61 -17.88
CA ASP A 95 9.96 -3.19 -18.51
C ASP A 95 8.69 -3.83 -17.89
N ASP A 96 8.87 -4.75 -16.93
CA ASP A 96 7.76 -5.43 -16.24
C ASP A 96 7.24 -4.56 -15.09
N MET A 97 6.10 -3.91 -15.32
CA MET A 97 5.43 -3.13 -14.29
C MET A 97 4.89 -4.04 -13.17
N THR A 98 5.59 -4.04 -12.05
CA THR A 98 5.18 -4.71 -10.81
C THR A 98 5.15 -3.70 -9.67
N PHE A 99 4.34 -3.97 -8.64
CA PHE A 99 4.20 -3.10 -7.48
C PHE A 99 4.67 -3.83 -6.21
N PRO A 100 5.30 -3.14 -5.25
CA PRO A 100 5.37 -1.67 -5.10
C PRO A 100 6.51 -0.98 -5.86
N ILE A 101 6.34 0.33 -6.08
CA ILE A 101 7.39 1.26 -6.55
C ILE A 101 7.42 2.46 -5.59
N LEU A 102 8.58 2.73 -4.99
CA LEU A 102 8.79 3.89 -4.12
C LEU A 102 9.58 4.96 -4.88
N VAL A 103 9.10 6.20 -4.84
CA VAL A 103 9.81 7.39 -5.31
C VAL A 103 10.11 8.25 -4.09
N ASP A 104 11.39 8.39 -3.75
CA ASP A 104 11.84 9.23 -2.64
C ASP A 104 12.42 10.55 -3.16
N ARG A 105 11.72 11.65 -2.88
CA ARG A 105 12.08 13.02 -3.24
C ARG A 105 12.75 13.79 -2.11
N THR A 106 13.02 13.14 -0.98
CA THR A 106 13.47 13.81 0.26
C THR A 106 14.80 14.53 0.08
N LYS A 107 15.75 13.94 -0.66
CA LYS A 107 17.05 14.58 -0.93
C LYS A 107 17.00 15.57 -2.09
N ALA A 108 16.29 15.22 -3.16
CA ALA A 108 16.18 16.04 -4.37
C ALA A 108 14.82 15.82 -5.05
N LYS A 109 14.06 16.90 -5.25
CA LYS A 109 12.74 16.85 -5.89
C LYS A 109 12.81 16.55 -7.38
N ASP A 110 13.79 17.13 -8.08
CA ASP A 110 13.94 17.02 -9.54
C ASP A 110 14.71 15.76 -9.98
N SER A 111 15.32 15.05 -9.04
CA SER A 111 16.07 13.81 -9.29
C SER A 111 15.79 12.81 -8.17
N PRO A 112 14.55 12.28 -8.07
CA PRO A 112 14.19 11.34 -7.02
C PRO A 112 14.93 10.01 -7.12
N GLU A 113 15.08 9.35 -5.97
CA GLU A 113 15.49 7.96 -5.92
C GLU A 113 14.27 7.07 -6.23
N VAL A 114 14.32 6.30 -7.32
CA VAL A 114 13.26 5.35 -7.71
C VAL A 114 13.67 3.94 -7.31
N ILE A 115 13.04 3.43 -6.25
CA ILE A 115 13.31 2.10 -5.70
C ILE A 115 12.16 1.16 -6.05
N VAL A 116 12.48 0.06 -6.74
CA VAL A 116 11.59 -1.08 -6.96
C VAL A 116 11.98 -2.24 -6.08
N GLU A 117 11.15 -3.29 -6.07
CA GLU A 117 11.31 -4.48 -5.23
C GLU A 117 11.08 -4.18 -3.74
N SER A 118 10.10 -4.87 -3.15
CA SER A 118 9.68 -4.58 -1.76
C SER A 118 10.83 -4.65 -0.74
N TYR A 119 11.80 -5.57 -0.89
CA TYR A 119 12.92 -5.67 0.05
C TYR A 119 13.95 -4.54 -0.09
N ALA A 120 14.22 -4.08 -1.32
CA ALA A 120 15.10 -2.93 -1.54
C ALA A 120 14.45 -1.64 -1.02
N ILE A 121 13.12 -1.51 -1.18
CA ILE A 121 12.35 -0.43 -0.57
C ILE A 121 12.46 -0.46 0.96
N LEU A 122 12.31 -1.63 1.58
CA LEU A 122 12.47 -1.80 3.02
C LEU A 122 13.87 -1.38 3.49
N GLU A 123 14.92 -1.79 2.76
CA GLU A 123 16.29 -1.40 3.08
C GLU A 123 16.47 0.12 3.02
N HIS A 124 16.02 0.72 1.93
CA HIS A 124 16.08 2.16 1.73
C HIS A 124 15.38 2.91 2.86
N LEU A 125 14.14 2.53 3.17
CA LEU A 125 13.35 3.16 4.24
C LEU A 125 14.07 3.04 5.59
N TRP A 126 14.65 1.88 5.91
CA TRP A 126 15.35 1.68 7.16
C TRP A 126 16.67 2.45 7.23
N GLN A 127 17.45 2.45 6.15
CA GLN A 127 18.71 3.20 6.06
C GLN A 127 18.48 4.71 6.18
N GLN A 128 17.49 5.26 5.49
CA GLN A 128 17.23 6.70 5.48
C GLN A 128 16.46 7.17 6.72
N TYR A 129 15.51 6.38 7.23
CA TYR A 129 14.56 6.82 8.25
C TYR A 129 14.56 5.99 9.54
N GLY A 130 15.37 4.93 9.63
CA GLY A 130 15.43 4.03 10.78
C GLY A 130 16.44 4.41 11.86
N GLN A 131 17.34 5.37 11.61
CA GLN A 131 18.49 5.64 12.50
C GLN A 131 18.10 5.95 13.96
N SER A 132 16.98 6.63 14.20
CA SER A 132 16.53 6.96 15.55
C SER A 132 15.64 5.91 16.20
N VAL A 133 15.36 4.78 15.54
CA VAL A 133 14.62 3.67 16.13
C VAL A 133 15.48 2.99 17.21
N GLU A 134 14.93 2.83 18.41
CA GLU A 134 15.63 2.19 19.52
C GLU A 134 15.87 0.71 19.26
N LYS A 135 17.05 0.20 19.64
CA LYS A 135 17.39 -1.22 19.50
C LYS A 135 16.81 -2.06 20.65
N GLY A 136 16.64 -3.36 20.42
CA GLY A 136 16.18 -4.31 21.45
C GLY A 136 14.69 -4.22 21.79
N GLN A 137 13.90 -3.50 21.00
CA GLN A 137 12.45 -3.48 21.12
C GLN A 137 11.83 -4.81 20.69
N ASN A 138 10.66 -5.13 21.25
CA ASN A 138 9.85 -6.23 20.73
C ASN A 138 9.25 -5.79 19.38
N ARG A 139 9.77 -6.39 18.30
CA ARG A 139 9.44 -6.06 16.91
C ARG A 139 8.86 -7.28 16.20
N PRO A 140 7.53 -7.49 16.23
CA PRO A 140 6.89 -8.66 15.62
C PRO A 140 7.21 -8.81 14.13
N ASP A 141 7.44 -7.69 13.43
CA ASP A 141 7.88 -7.66 12.03
C ASP A 141 9.22 -8.36 11.82
N GLN A 142 10.18 -8.21 12.73
CA GLN A 142 11.50 -8.84 12.62
C GLN A 142 11.36 -10.36 12.66
N TRP A 143 10.49 -10.89 13.53
CA TRP A 143 10.22 -12.32 13.59
C TRP A 143 9.43 -12.82 12.37
N TRP A 144 8.32 -12.16 12.02
CA TRP A 144 7.47 -12.56 10.89
C TRP A 144 8.17 -12.51 9.54
N ASN A 145 9.08 -11.56 9.35
CA ASN A 145 9.82 -11.41 8.11
C ASN A 145 11.19 -12.12 8.14
N SER A 146 11.57 -12.69 9.30
CA SER A 146 12.82 -13.42 9.50
C SER A 146 12.96 -14.58 8.51
N PRO A 147 14.18 -14.85 8.03
CA PRO A 147 14.54 -16.07 7.30
C PRO A 147 14.21 -17.36 8.04
N SER A 148 14.11 -17.33 9.37
CA SER A 148 13.73 -18.47 10.19
C SER A 148 12.31 -18.97 9.93
N ILE A 149 11.43 -18.13 9.38
CA ILE A 149 10.08 -18.53 8.95
C ILE A 149 10.14 -18.97 7.47
N PRO A 150 9.71 -20.19 7.13
CA PRO A 150 9.66 -20.64 5.74
C PRO A 150 8.90 -19.66 4.84
N PHE A 151 9.43 -19.43 3.64
CA PHE A 151 8.84 -18.48 2.68
C PHE A 151 7.32 -18.69 2.45
N PRO A 152 6.81 -19.92 2.26
CA PRO A 152 5.37 -20.14 2.10
C PRO A 152 4.54 -19.59 3.26
N ILE A 153 5.01 -19.74 4.49
CA ILE A 153 4.31 -19.26 5.69
C ILE A 153 4.32 -17.73 5.72
N ARG A 154 5.48 -17.12 5.47
CA ARG A 154 5.61 -15.65 5.39
C ARG A 154 4.68 -15.07 4.33
N PHE A 155 4.73 -15.62 3.12
CA PHE A 155 3.92 -15.17 2.00
C PHE A 155 2.41 -15.32 2.29
N LEU A 156 1.97 -16.48 2.78
CA LEU A 156 0.57 -16.69 3.13
C LEU A 156 0.10 -15.77 4.25
N SER A 157 0.95 -15.44 5.23
CA SER A 157 0.59 -14.49 6.29
C SER A 157 0.41 -13.06 5.75
N LEU A 158 1.22 -12.65 4.76
CA LEU A 158 1.11 -11.36 4.08
C LEU A 158 -0.13 -11.30 3.20
N ALA A 159 -0.35 -12.32 2.37
CA ALA A 159 -1.45 -12.40 1.42
C ALA A 159 -2.80 -12.79 2.06
N GLY A 160 -2.79 -13.30 3.30
CA GLY A 160 -3.95 -13.79 4.04
C GLY A 160 -5.19 -12.90 3.98
N PRO A 161 -5.11 -11.58 4.26
CA PRO A 161 -6.27 -10.70 4.18
C PRO A 161 -6.89 -10.64 2.79
N SER A 162 -6.06 -10.66 1.74
CA SER A 162 -6.51 -10.62 0.35
C SER A 162 -7.14 -11.95 -0.06
N TYR A 163 -6.65 -13.09 0.44
CA TYR A 163 -7.27 -14.39 0.23
C TYR A 163 -8.62 -14.54 0.94
N LEU A 164 -8.79 -13.93 2.13
CA LEU A 164 -10.06 -13.92 2.83
C LEU A 164 -11.06 -12.92 2.23
N ARG A 165 -10.59 -11.97 1.42
CA ARG A 165 -11.41 -10.94 0.75
C ARG A 165 -11.06 -10.85 -0.73
N PRO A 166 -11.22 -11.94 -1.52
CA PRO A 166 -10.74 -11.98 -2.89
C PRO A 166 -11.67 -11.23 -3.86
N PHE A 167 -12.57 -10.36 -3.37
CA PHE A 167 -13.54 -9.68 -4.24
C PHE A 167 -12.86 -8.59 -5.07
N PRO A 168 -13.26 -8.38 -6.34
CA PRO A 168 -12.65 -7.38 -7.22
C PRO A 168 -12.58 -5.99 -6.61
N SER A 169 -13.63 -5.58 -5.89
CA SER A 169 -13.74 -4.26 -5.25
C SER A 169 -12.97 -4.11 -3.93
N CYS A 170 -12.25 -5.13 -3.46
CA CYS A 170 -11.46 -5.10 -2.23
C CYS A 170 -9.98 -4.72 -2.50
N GLY A 171 -9.75 -3.66 -3.28
CA GLY A 171 -8.41 -3.16 -3.62
C GLY A 171 -7.65 -4.07 -4.59
N ILE A 172 -8.37 -4.90 -5.36
CA ILE A 172 -7.80 -5.79 -6.38
C ILE A 172 -7.96 -5.16 -7.76
N LEU A 173 -9.20 -4.90 -8.17
CA LEU A 173 -9.55 -4.38 -9.49
C LEU A 173 -10.03 -2.93 -9.41
N LYS A 174 -9.69 -2.16 -10.45
CA LYS A 174 -10.14 -0.79 -10.63
C LYS A 174 -11.66 -0.74 -10.81
N THR A 175 -12.29 0.21 -10.14
CA THR A 175 -13.65 0.66 -10.37
C THR A 175 -13.64 2.06 -10.97
N PRO A 176 -14.48 2.35 -11.98
CA PRO A 176 -14.61 3.71 -12.50
C PRO A 176 -15.03 4.70 -11.39
N SER A 177 -14.34 5.81 -11.32
CA SER A 177 -14.57 6.86 -10.34
C SER A 177 -14.40 8.23 -10.99
N THR A 178 -15.06 9.23 -10.41
CA THR A 178 -15.09 10.62 -10.91
C THR A 178 -14.04 11.52 -10.25
N TRP A 179 -13.00 10.92 -9.64
CA TRP A 179 -11.93 11.65 -8.99
C TRP A 179 -11.00 12.26 -10.05
N ASP A 180 -11.38 13.41 -10.62
CA ASP A 180 -10.63 13.99 -11.75
C ASP A 180 -9.89 15.29 -11.35
N ASN A 181 -10.31 15.95 -10.26
CA ASN A 181 -9.66 17.10 -9.60
C ASN A 181 -10.12 17.19 -8.13
N GLY A 182 -10.23 16.04 -7.44
CA GLY A 182 -10.81 15.97 -6.11
C GLY A 182 -10.00 16.76 -5.06
N THR A 183 -10.63 16.96 -3.91
CA THR A 183 -10.01 17.53 -2.72
C THR A 183 -8.84 16.67 -2.25
N GLU A 184 -7.88 17.30 -1.55
CA GLU A 184 -6.79 16.58 -0.91
C GLU A 184 -7.38 15.63 0.14
N ILE A 185 -7.07 14.34 0.00
CA ILE A 185 -7.51 13.29 0.92
C ILE A 185 -6.33 12.90 1.80
N THR A 186 -6.57 12.90 3.11
CA THR A 186 -5.61 12.40 4.10
C THR A 186 -6.22 11.25 4.87
N LEU A 187 -5.47 10.15 5.00
CA LEU A 187 -5.89 8.98 5.75
C LEU A 187 -4.93 8.72 6.91
N TYR A 188 -5.43 8.88 8.13
CA TYR A 188 -4.76 8.52 9.37
C TYR A 188 -5.03 7.06 9.66
N GLN A 189 -3.97 6.27 9.66
CA GLN A 189 -4.11 4.82 9.60
C GLN A 189 -2.93 4.06 10.21
N ALA A 190 -3.15 2.77 10.43
CA ALA A 190 -2.10 1.82 10.70
C ALA A 190 -2.31 0.58 9.81
N GLU A 191 -1.24 0.03 9.23
CA GLU A 191 -1.35 -1.15 8.37
C GLU A 191 -1.97 -2.34 9.14
N GLY A 192 -1.58 -2.51 10.40
CA GLY A 192 -2.10 -3.51 11.31
C GLY A 192 -3.53 -3.26 11.82
N CYS A 193 -4.19 -2.17 11.41
CA CYS A 193 -5.59 -1.88 11.72
C CYS A 193 -6.54 -2.47 10.65
N PRO A 194 -7.42 -3.42 11.02
CA PRO A 194 -8.39 -4.01 10.09
C PRO A 194 -9.34 -2.99 9.44
N GLU A 195 -9.74 -1.97 10.19
CA GLU A 195 -10.65 -0.95 9.68
C GLU A 195 -9.96 0.00 8.71
N SER A 196 -8.72 0.38 8.99
CA SER A 196 -7.92 1.16 8.04
C SER A 196 -7.77 0.43 6.72
N ARG A 197 -7.59 -0.90 6.74
CA ARG A 197 -7.57 -1.71 5.51
C ARG A 197 -8.84 -1.53 4.69
N LEU A 198 -10.03 -1.56 5.31
CA LEU A 198 -11.29 -1.41 4.58
C LEU A 198 -11.39 -0.06 3.86
N VAL A 199 -10.79 0.99 4.41
CA VAL A 199 -10.73 2.32 3.78
C VAL A 199 -9.69 2.34 2.65
N ARG A 200 -8.51 1.75 2.86
CA ARG A 200 -7.48 1.60 1.81
C ARG A 200 -7.98 0.74 0.64
N GLU A 201 -8.74 -0.32 0.89
CA GLU A 201 -9.39 -1.13 -0.14
C GLU A 201 -10.28 -0.25 -1.03
N THR A 202 -11.10 0.63 -0.43
CA THR A 202 -11.99 1.54 -1.16
C THR A 202 -11.21 2.58 -1.96
N LEU A 203 -10.26 3.29 -1.32
CA LEU A 203 -9.41 4.28 -1.99
C LEU A 203 -8.63 3.66 -3.15
N CYS A 204 -8.11 2.45 -2.94
CA CYS A 204 -7.39 1.72 -3.97
C CYS A 204 -8.28 1.31 -5.14
N THR A 205 -9.45 0.72 -4.86
CA THR A 205 -10.41 0.32 -5.88
C THR A 205 -10.90 1.50 -6.71
N LEU A 206 -11.13 2.65 -6.08
CA LEU A 206 -11.55 3.88 -6.76
C LEU A 206 -10.37 4.64 -7.40
N GLU A 207 -9.14 4.15 -7.27
CA GLU A 207 -7.92 4.79 -7.79
C GLU A 207 -7.80 6.26 -7.36
N ILE A 208 -8.05 6.52 -6.07
CA ILE A 208 -8.02 7.85 -5.44
C ILE A 208 -6.68 8.01 -4.69
N PRO A 209 -5.83 9.00 -5.02
CA PRO A 209 -4.61 9.24 -4.29
C PRO A 209 -4.89 9.88 -2.94
N TYR A 210 -4.03 9.64 -1.97
CA TYR A 210 -4.19 10.17 -0.63
C TYR A 210 -2.84 10.31 0.08
N LEU A 211 -2.74 11.25 1.00
CA LEU A 211 -1.66 11.30 1.97
C LEU A 211 -1.94 10.27 3.06
N SER A 212 -1.12 9.23 3.15
CA SER A 212 -1.17 8.29 4.26
C SER A 212 -0.31 8.81 5.40
N ILE A 213 -0.93 8.93 6.57
CA ILE A 213 -0.23 9.29 7.81
C ILE A 213 -0.33 8.12 8.78
N ALA A 214 0.83 7.58 9.15
CA ALA A 214 0.93 6.58 10.19
C ALA A 214 0.39 7.18 11.50
N ALA A 215 -0.66 6.59 12.05
CA ALA A 215 -1.33 7.00 13.29
C ALA A 215 -1.58 5.78 14.20
N GLY A 216 -0.66 4.82 14.17
CA GLY A 216 -0.69 3.62 15.01
C GLY A 216 -0.41 3.91 16.48
N ILE A 217 -0.42 2.86 17.30
CA ILE A 217 0.04 2.95 18.71
C ILE A 217 1.47 3.52 18.73
N ASN A 218 1.77 4.42 19.66
CA ASN A 218 3.05 5.11 19.80
C ASN A 218 3.44 6.07 18.66
N SER A 219 2.54 6.33 17.70
CA SER A 219 2.79 7.32 16.66
C SER A 219 2.93 8.73 17.23
N SER A 220 3.89 9.48 16.67
CA SER A 220 4.09 10.90 16.95
C SER A 220 3.22 11.82 16.07
N ASN A 221 2.54 11.27 15.07
CA ASN A 221 1.67 12.02 14.15
C ASN A 221 0.29 12.37 14.74
N SER A 222 0.19 12.53 16.06
CA SER A 222 -1.06 12.88 16.75
C SER A 222 -1.32 14.39 16.66
N TYR A 223 -2.43 14.78 16.04
CA TYR A 223 -2.94 16.15 15.97
C TYR A 223 -4.48 16.11 15.99
N ASP A 224 -5.13 17.26 16.04
CA ASP A 224 -6.54 17.42 16.44
C ASP A 224 -7.51 17.33 15.23
N PRO A 225 -7.59 16.15 14.60
CA PRO A 225 -8.75 15.29 14.79
C PRO A 225 -8.42 13.83 15.14
N VAL A 226 -7.14 13.43 15.11
CA VAL A 226 -6.69 12.08 15.49
C VAL A 226 -6.64 11.91 17.01
N LYS A 227 -6.43 13.00 17.73
CA LYS A 227 -6.27 12.98 19.18
C LYS A 227 -7.53 12.43 19.87
N GLY A 228 -7.41 11.25 20.46
CA GLY A 228 -8.49 10.59 21.19
C GLY A 228 -9.44 9.74 20.34
N HIS A 229 -9.26 9.69 19.01
CA HIS A 229 -10.07 8.88 18.10
C HIS A 229 -9.28 7.65 17.58
N PRO A 230 -9.91 6.46 17.50
CA PRO A 230 -9.26 5.29 16.92
C PRO A 230 -9.15 5.42 15.39
N THR A 231 -8.04 4.97 14.81
CA THR A 231 -7.90 4.84 13.35
C THR A 231 -8.91 3.83 12.77
N PRO A 232 -9.40 4.02 11.53
CA PRO A 232 -9.03 5.07 10.58
C PRO A 232 -9.78 6.38 10.78
N ILE A 233 -9.15 7.48 10.36
CA ILE A 233 -9.76 8.79 10.23
C ILE A 233 -9.43 9.31 8.84
N LEU A 234 -10.46 9.73 8.10
CA LEU A 234 -10.34 10.22 6.73
C LEU A 234 -10.67 11.71 6.73
N GLU A 235 -9.74 12.51 6.26
CA GLU A 235 -10.00 13.90 5.90
C GLU A 235 -10.20 13.99 4.39
N ASP A 236 -11.24 14.70 3.98
CA ASP A 236 -11.53 15.00 2.59
C ASP A 236 -11.84 16.50 2.45
N GLY A 237 -10.83 17.27 2.05
CA GLY A 237 -10.87 18.73 2.15
C GLY A 237 -11.05 19.18 3.60
N THR A 238 -12.18 19.82 3.90
CA THR A 238 -12.50 20.31 5.26
C THR A 238 -13.33 19.34 6.10
N HIS A 239 -13.75 18.20 5.54
CA HIS A 239 -14.60 17.23 6.23
C HIS A 239 -13.76 16.12 6.84
N VAL A 240 -14.14 15.68 8.04
CA VAL A 240 -13.46 14.62 8.78
C VAL A 240 -14.46 13.51 9.08
N PHE A 241 -14.08 12.26 8.76
CA PHE A 241 -14.89 11.06 8.96
C PHE A 241 -14.16 10.05 9.84
N TYR A 242 -14.89 9.36 10.72
CA TYR A 242 -14.30 8.49 11.74
C TYR A 242 -14.73 7.03 11.56
N GLY A 243 -13.76 6.13 11.59
CA GLY A 243 -13.98 4.69 11.48
C GLY A 243 -14.32 4.25 10.05
N ALA A 244 -14.18 2.94 9.79
CA ALA A 244 -14.27 2.44 8.41
C ALA A 244 -15.64 2.66 7.75
N SER A 245 -16.73 2.59 8.52
CA SER A 245 -18.08 2.67 7.95
C SER A 245 -18.37 4.07 7.41
N GLU A 246 -18.06 5.12 8.17
CA GLU A 246 -18.32 6.50 7.75
C GLU A 246 -17.43 6.88 6.56
N CYS A 247 -16.14 6.58 6.67
CA CYS A 247 -15.16 6.80 5.60
C CYS A 247 -15.60 6.14 4.29
N ASN A 248 -15.93 4.84 4.33
CA ASN A 248 -16.32 4.11 3.13
C ASN A 248 -17.66 4.59 2.56
N ASN A 249 -18.65 4.88 3.42
CA ASN A 249 -19.93 5.40 2.95
C ASN A 249 -19.75 6.73 2.21
N HIS A 250 -18.90 7.62 2.74
CA HIS A 250 -18.54 8.87 2.07
C HIS A 250 -17.84 8.62 0.72
N LEU A 251 -16.75 7.85 0.71
CA LEU A 251 -15.96 7.61 -0.49
C LEU A 251 -16.79 6.99 -1.63
N TRP A 252 -17.59 5.97 -1.31
CA TRP A 252 -18.45 5.31 -2.30
C TRP A 252 -19.58 6.21 -2.81
N LYS A 253 -20.13 7.07 -1.95
CA LYS A 253 -21.19 8.02 -2.34
C LYS A 253 -20.66 9.17 -3.19
N THR A 254 -19.47 9.66 -2.87
CA THR A 254 -18.91 10.88 -3.44
C THR A 254 -18.16 10.62 -4.75
N TYR A 255 -17.40 9.53 -4.84
CA TYR A 255 -16.43 9.35 -5.93
C TYR A 255 -16.74 8.19 -6.88
N LYS A 256 -17.61 7.25 -6.51
CA LYS A 256 -17.98 6.18 -7.44
C LYS A 256 -18.74 6.78 -8.61
N ASP A 257 -18.31 6.45 -9.83
CA ASP A 257 -19.06 6.81 -11.03
C ASP A 257 -20.43 6.11 -11.01
N PRO A 258 -21.55 6.86 -11.04
CA PRO A 258 -22.90 6.28 -11.07
C PRO A 258 -23.16 5.42 -12.31
N SER A 259 -22.50 5.72 -13.43
CA SER A 259 -22.57 4.96 -14.68
C SER A 259 -21.55 3.80 -14.72
N GLY A 260 -20.53 3.86 -13.85
CA GLY A 260 -19.46 2.89 -13.75
C GLY A 260 -19.92 1.53 -13.22
N MET A 261 -19.70 0.49 -14.02
CA MET A 261 -19.94 -0.88 -13.57
C MET A 261 -18.84 -1.37 -12.63
N MET A 262 -19.22 -2.19 -11.64
CA MET A 262 -18.25 -2.89 -10.81
C MET A 262 -17.43 -3.89 -11.64
N PRO A 263 -16.10 -3.97 -11.41
CA PRO A 263 -15.27 -4.92 -12.11
C PRO A 263 -15.63 -6.36 -11.72
N ARG A 264 -15.61 -7.26 -12.70
CA ARG A 264 -15.76 -8.70 -12.48
C ARG A 264 -14.40 -9.39 -12.63
N PHE A 265 -14.25 -10.56 -12.02
CA PHE A 265 -13.02 -11.36 -12.10
C PHE A 265 -12.55 -11.64 -13.53
N TRP A 266 -13.51 -11.80 -14.45
CA TRP A 266 -13.28 -12.17 -15.85
C TRP A 266 -13.12 -10.96 -16.78
N ASN A 267 -13.13 -9.73 -16.24
CA ASN A 267 -12.92 -8.55 -17.06
C ASN A 267 -11.49 -8.59 -17.62
N MET A 268 -11.40 -8.43 -18.93
CA MET A 268 -10.17 -8.38 -19.70
C MET A 268 -10.10 -7.02 -20.39
N LEU A 269 -8.90 -6.47 -20.47
CA LEU A 269 -8.64 -5.38 -21.40
C LEU A 269 -8.49 -5.99 -22.79
N SER A 270 -9.08 -5.35 -23.80
CA SER A 270 -8.80 -5.74 -25.18
C SER A 270 -7.37 -5.33 -25.56
N ASP A 271 -6.78 -6.01 -26.55
CA ASP A 271 -5.40 -5.73 -26.99
C ASP A 271 -5.19 -4.28 -27.45
N GLY A 272 -6.25 -3.63 -27.97
CA GLY A 272 -6.22 -2.22 -28.38
C GLY A 272 -6.38 -1.21 -27.24
N GLU A 273 -6.88 -1.64 -26.09
CA GLU A 273 -7.04 -0.80 -24.89
C GLU A 273 -5.84 -0.92 -23.95
N ASN A 274 -5.14 -2.05 -23.95
CA ASN A 274 -4.00 -2.29 -23.09
C ASN A 274 -2.79 -1.47 -23.54
N LEU A 275 -2.53 -0.36 -22.85
CA LEU A 275 -1.35 0.48 -22.97
C LEU A 275 -0.14 -0.11 -22.21
N GLY A 276 -0.38 -1.10 -21.36
CA GLY A 276 0.67 -1.94 -20.78
C GLY A 276 1.25 -2.89 -21.83
N ARG A 277 2.49 -3.35 -21.65
CA ARG A 277 3.10 -4.30 -22.60
C ARG A 277 2.31 -5.62 -22.64
N ALA A 278 1.93 -6.04 -23.85
CA ALA A 278 1.25 -7.31 -24.15
C ALA A 278 2.10 -8.59 -23.91
N GLY A 279 3.28 -8.48 -23.30
CA GLY A 279 4.28 -9.55 -23.29
C GLY A 279 4.33 -10.43 -22.05
N SER A 280 3.75 -10.02 -20.93
CA SER A 280 3.81 -10.79 -19.69
C SER A 280 2.47 -11.47 -19.44
N TRP A 281 2.31 -12.68 -20.01
CA TRP A 281 1.53 -13.75 -19.37
C TRP A 281 2.14 -14.19 -18.03
N GLY A 282 3.06 -13.38 -17.48
CA GLY A 282 3.74 -13.57 -16.22
C GLY A 282 2.76 -13.43 -15.08
N VAL A 283 2.33 -14.60 -14.61
CA VAL A 283 2.53 -14.99 -13.22
C VAL A 283 2.33 -13.80 -12.26
N GLY A 284 1.08 -13.37 -12.07
CA GLY A 284 0.75 -12.28 -11.15
C GLY A 284 1.25 -12.52 -9.71
N ALA A 285 1.16 -11.52 -8.84
CA ALA A 285 1.63 -11.55 -7.46
C ALA A 285 1.32 -12.84 -6.67
N TYR A 286 0.20 -13.53 -6.97
CA TYR A 286 -0.22 -14.79 -6.36
C TYR A 286 0.53 -16.03 -6.84
N THR A 287 1.08 -15.97 -8.05
CA THR A 287 1.91 -17.01 -8.65
C THR A 287 3.41 -16.68 -8.55
N ALA A 288 3.79 -15.49 -8.06
CA ALA A 288 5.17 -15.17 -7.66
C ALA A 288 5.72 -16.17 -6.61
N PHE A 289 4.82 -16.80 -5.85
CA PHE A 289 5.09 -17.99 -5.04
C PHE A 289 5.86 -19.09 -5.79
N LEU A 290 5.56 -19.28 -7.08
CA LEU A 290 6.18 -20.30 -7.95
C LEU A 290 7.56 -19.87 -8.48
N LYS A 291 7.88 -18.57 -8.47
CA LYS A 291 9.16 -18.05 -8.99
C LYS A 291 10.33 -18.22 -8.01
N GLY A 292 10.10 -18.65 -6.78
CA GLY A 292 11.13 -19.18 -5.88
C GLY A 292 12.31 -18.26 -5.52
N ALA A 293 12.32 -16.99 -5.94
CA ALA A 293 13.46 -16.11 -5.79
C ALA A 293 13.02 -14.67 -5.51
N ARG A 294 12.93 -14.31 -4.23
CA ARG A 294 13.16 -12.93 -3.77
C ARG A 294 13.92 -13.03 -2.46
N ASP A 295 15.24 -12.84 -2.56
CA ASP A 295 16.15 -12.89 -1.44
C ASP A 295 15.86 -11.78 -0.42
N PHE A 296 15.88 -12.23 0.84
CA PHE A 296 16.15 -11.56 2.11
C PHE A 296 15.64 -10.12 2.38
N VAL A 297 14.89 -10.00 3.50
CA VAL A 297 14.91 -8.78 4.32
C VAL A 297 16.37 -8.50 4.68
N PRO A 298 16.88 -7.29 4.46
CA PRO A 298 18.26 -6.96 4.82
C PRO A 298 18.52 -7.20 6.31
N GLN A 299 19.72 -7.66 6.67
CA GLN A 299 20.12 -7.88 8.07
C GLN A 299 20.02 -6.59 8.93
N HIS A 300 20.04 -5.41 8.32
CA HIS A 300 19.99 -4.13 9.03
C HIS A 300 18.56 -3.76 9.47
N ALA A 301 17.54 -4.17 8.70
CA ALA A 301 16.13 -4.08 9.09
C ALA A 301 15.71 -5.10 10.16
N MET A 302 16.60 -6.04 10.50
CA MET A 302 16.39 -7.11 11.49
C MET A 302 17.16 -6.93 12.81
N LYS A 303 17.89 -5.81 12.99
CA LYS A 303 18.65 -5.50 14.21
C LYS A 303 18.06 -4.33 14.99
#